data_AF-A0A7C1U2D1-F1
#
_entry.id   AF-A0A7C1U2D1-F1
#
_cell.length_a   1.000
_cell.length_b   1.000
_cell.length_c   1.000
_cell.angle_alpha   90.00
_cell.angle_beta   90.00
_cell.angle_gamma   90.00
#
_symmetry.space_group_name_H-M   'P 1'
#
loop_
_entity.id
_entity.type
_entity.pdbx_description
1 polymer ?
#
loop_
_entity_poly.entity_id
_entity_poly.type
_entity_poly.pdbx_seq_one_letter_code
_entity_poly.pdbx_strand_id
1 'polypeptide(L)' 'MADDREKSAGLESWLIATKWMPPRHHVSIIERARLITALDAGGQHNLCLITAPAGFGKTTLLSQWRQRLL' A
#
# COMPACT_ATOMS: atom_id res chain seq x y z
N MET A 1 2.98 30.38 23.82
CA MET A 1 4.14 29.52 23.49
C MET A 1 4.09 28.22 24.30
N ALA A 2 2.96 27.50 24.25
CA ALA A 2 2.74 26.20 24.88
C ALA A 2 1.41 25.65 24.33
N ASP A 3 1.43 25.01 23.15
CA ASP A 3 0.28 24.27 22.59
C ASP A 3 0.69 23.33 21.42
N ASP A 4 1.89 23.47 20.85
CA ASP A 4 2.28 22.61 19.70
C ASP A 4 2.79 21.19 20.09
N ARG A 5 3.16 20.95 21.36
CA ARG A 5 3.74 19.66 21.79
C ARG A 5 2.71 18.57 22.11
N GLU A 6 1.47 18.93 22.43
CA GLU A 6 0.42 17.95 22.80
C GLU A 6 -0.30 17.35 21.58
N LYS A 7 -0.34 18.06 20.45
CA LYS A 7 -0.93 17.54 19.19
C LYS A 7 -0.09 16.43 18.55
N SER A 8 1.23 16.45 18.72
CA SER A 8 2.12 15.44 18.12
C SER A 8 1.96 14.07 18.78
N ALA A 9 1.72 14.01 20.09
CA ALA A 9 1.60 12.76 20.84
C ALA A 9 0.39 11.91 20.41
N GLY A 10 -0.71 12.57 20.01
CA GLY A 10 -1.88 11.90 19.45
C GLY A 10 -1.60 11.26 18.09
N LEU A 11 -0.69 11.84 17.29
CA LEU A 11 -0.28 11.28 15.99
C LEU A 11 0.64 10.06 16.15
N GLU A 12 1.55 10.09 17.13
CA GLU A 12 2.41 8.93 17.39
C GLU A 12 1.61 7.71 17.90
N SER A 13 0.50 7.96 18.60
CA SER A 13 -0.37 6.91 19.15
C SER A 13 -1.14 6.09 18.10
N TRP A 14 -1.55 6.67 16.96
CA TRP A 14 -2.27 5.92 15.90
C TRP A 14 -1.35 5.30 14.85
N LEU A 15 -0.07 5.69 14.86
CA LEU A 15 0.98 5.17 14.00
C LEU A 15 1.49 3.80 14.51
N ILE A 16 0.61 2.80 14.49
CA ILE A 16 0.99 1.42 14.81
C ILE A 16 1.84 0.89 13.65
N ALA A 17 3.15 0.69 13.87
CA ALA A 17 4.12 0.30 12.84
C ALA A 17 3.67 -0.86 11.94
N THR A 18 3.03 -1.90 12.50
CA THR A 18 2.56 -3.07 11.75
C THR A 18 1.46 -2.75 10.74
N LYS A 19 0.74 -1.64 10.90
CA LYS A 19 -0.32 -1.20 9.96
C LYS A 19 0.25 -0.52 8.70
N TRP A 20 1.53 -0.16 8.74
CA TRP A 20 2.28 0.47 7.64
C TRP A 20 3.25 -0.49 6.97
N MET A 21 3.44 -1.68 7.54
CA MET A 21 4.24 -2.72 6.91
C MET A 21 3.43 -3.37 5.78
N PRO A 22 4.07 -3.68 4.64
CA PRO A 22 3.45 -4.52 3.62
C PRO A 22 2.98 -5.83 4.26
N PRO A 23 1.78 -6.32 3.91
CA PRO A 23 1.31 -7.59 4.43
C PRO A 23 2.30 -8.68 4.02
N ARG A 24 2.69 -9.50 5.00
CA ARG A 24 3.47 -10.72 4.74
C ARG A 24 2.52 -11.74 4.14
N HIS A 25 2.80 -12.16 2.92
CA HIS A 25 2.01 -13.20 2.26
C HIS A 25 2.48 -14.55 2.77
N HIS A 26 1.65 -15.21 3.58
CA HIS A 26 1.91 -16.56 4.10
C HIS A 26 1.47 -17.68 3.13
N VAL A 27 1.02 -17.31 1.94
CA VAL A 27 0.44 -18.21 0.94
C VAL A 27 1.08 -17.93 -0.42
N SER A 28 1.17 -18.97 -1.27
CA SER A 28 1.65 -18.81 -2.65
C SER A 28 0.72 -17.86 -3.42
N ILE A 29 1.28 -16.79 -3.99
CA ILE A 29 0.52 -15.78 -4.74
C ILE A 29 0.63 -16.09 -6.22
N ILE A 30 -0.50 -16.10 -6.92
CA ILE A 30 -0.51 -16.16 -8.39
C ILE A 30 -0.01 -14.82 -8.95
N GLU A 31 0.98 -14.87 -9.83
CA GLU A 31 1.49 -13.68 -10.50
C GLU A 31 0.44 -13.06 -11.44
N ARG A 32 0.25 -11.74 -11.34
CA ARG A 32 -0.71 -10.98 -12.14
C ARG A 32 0.00 -10.06 -13.13
N ALA A 33 0.91 -10.61 -13.94
CA ALA A 33 1.82 -9.87 -14.83
C ALA A 33 1.10 -8.78 -15.64
N ARG A 34 -0.05 -9.08 -16.26
CA ARG A 34 -0.83 -8.09 -17.02
C ARG A 34 -1.25 -6.86 -16.22
N LEU A 35 -1.68 -7.06 -14.97
CA LEU A 35 -2.10 -5.95 -14.09
C LEU A 35 -0.89 -5.19 -13.54
N ILE A 36 0.22 -5.89 -13.31
CA ILE A 36 1.49 -5.29 -12.89
C ILE A 36 2.02 -4.37 -13.99
N THR A 37 2.03 -4.81 -15.25
CA THR A 37 2.40 -3.96 -16.39
C THR A 37 1.49 -2.73 -16.53
N ALA A 38 0.19 -2.89 -16.30
CA ALA A 38 -0.74 -1.75 -16.30
C ALA A 38 -0.45 -0.75 -15.17
N LEU A 39 -0.03 -1.25 -14.00
CA LEU A 39 0.40 -0.39 -12.88
C LEU A 39 1.73 0.31 -13.15
N ASP A 40 2.69 -0.35 -13.80
CA ASP A 40 3.96 0.29 -14.22
C ASP A 40 3.70 1.50 -15.13
N ALA A 41 2.78 1.35 -16.10
CA ALA A 41 2.36 2.46 -16.94
C ALA A 41 1.60 3.53 -16.14
N GLY A 42 0.71 3.11 -15.23
CA GLY A 42 -0.04 4.00 -14.34
C GLY A 42 0.85 4.82 -13.39
N GLY A 43 2.00 4.28 -12.98
CA GLY A 43 2.98 4.97 -12.13
C GLY A 43 3.66 6.17 -12.79
N GLN A 44 3.51 6.33 -14.11
CA GLN A 44 3.94 7.54 -14.82
C GLN A 44 2.99 8.73 -14.63
N HIS A 45 1.86 8.52 -13.95
CA HIS A 45 0.87 9.55 -13.65
C HIS A 45 0.84 9.90 -12.17
N ASN A 46 0.44 11.13 -11.86
CA ASN A 46 0.30 11.62 -10.48
C ASN A 46 -0.75 10.85 -9.67
N LEU A 47 -1.70 10.17 -10.33
CA LEU A 47 -2.76 9.40 -9.70
C LEU A 47 -3.12 8.17 -10.56
N CYS A 48 -3.17 7.00 -9.91
CA CYS A 48 -3.66 5.76 -10.49
C CYS A 48 -4.77 5.18 -9.62
N LEU A 49 -5.93 4.88 -10.20
CA LEU A 49 -7.10 4.33 -9.49
C LEU A 49 -7.25 2.83 -9.77
N ILE A 50 -7.33 2.03 -8.71
CA ILE A 50 -7.58 0.59 -8.78
C ILE A 50 -8.97 0.29 -8.25
N THR A 51 -9.88 -0.12 -9.12
CA THR A 51 -11.27 -0.47 -8.75
C THR A 51 -11.47 -1.99 -8.75
N ALA A 52 -11.92 -2.55 -7.62
CA ALA A 52 -12.38 -3.93 -7.54
C ALA A 52 -13.22 -4.14 -6.26
N PRO A 53 -14.12 -5.15 -6.21
CA PRO A 53 -14.84 -5.51 -4.98
C PRO A 53 -13.92 -5.93 -3.83
N ALA A 54 -14.48 -6.07 -2.62
CA ALA A 54 -13.76 -6.64 -1.48
C ALA A 54 -13.30 -8.08 -1.80
N GLY A 55 -12.11 -8.47 -1.32
CA GLY A 55 -11.55 -9.81 -1.54
C GLY A 55 -10.88 -10.05 -2.91
N PHE A 56 -10.98 -9.14 -3.89
CA PHE A 56 -10.38 -9.32 -5.22
C PHE A 56 -8.84 -9.23 -5.28
N GLY A 57 -8.18 -9.05 -4.14
CA GLY A 57 -6.71 -9.01 -4.08
C GLY A 57 -6.07 -7.68 -4.46
N LYS A 58 -6.76 -6.55 -4.29
CA LYS A 58 -6.18 -5.20 -4.53
C LYS A 58 -4.87 -4.99 -3.75
N THR A 59 -4.88 -5.32 -2.45
CA THR A 59 -3.70 -5.23 -1.58
C THR A 59 -2.62 -6.22 -1.99
N THR A 60 -3.01 -7.42 -2.43
CA THR A 60 -2.08 -8.43 -2.95
C THR A 60 -1.39 -7.95 -4.22
N LEU A 61 -2.14 -7.37 -5.17
CA LEU A 61 -1.61 -6.80 -6.40
C LEU A 61 -0.63 -5.65 -6.12
N LEU A 62 -0.98 -4.73 -5.22
CA LEU A 62 -0.10 -3.63 -4.82
C LEU A 62 1.18 -4.13 -4.13
N SER A 63 1.09 -5.22 -3.35
CA SER A 63 2.28 -5.82 -2.72
C SER A 63 3.22 -6.44 -3.76
N GLN A 64 2.68 -7.14 -4.76
CA GLN A 64 3.46 -7.67 -5.88
C GLN A 64 4.11 -6.55 -6.69
N TRP A 65 3.37 -5.47 -6.96
CA TRP A 65 3.91 -4.32 -7.67
C TRP A 65 5.05 -3.64 -6.88
N ARG A 66 4.90 -3.48 -5.57
CA ARG A 66 5.98 -2.99 -4.69
C ARG A 66 7.23 -3.87 -4.76
N GLN A 67 7.09 -5.20 -4.80
CA GLN A 67 8.23 -6.11 -4.95
C GLN A 67 8.97 -5.95 -6.28
N ARG A 68 8.30 -5.47 -7.33
CA ARG A 68 8.90 -5.20 -8.64
C ARG A 68 9.62 -3.85 -8.70
N LEU A 69 9.18 -2.88 -7.89
CA LEU A 69 9.78 -1.55 -7.82
C LEU A 69 11.05 -1.48 -6.93
N LEU A 70 11.23 -2.46 -6.04
CA LEU A 70 12.40 -2.62 -5.18
C LEU A 70 13.44 -3.54 -5.84
#